data_AF-K9GZZ7-F1
#
_entry.id   AF-K9GZZ7-F1
#
_cell.length_a   1.000
_cell.length_b   1.000
_cell.length_c   1.000
_cell.angle_alpha   90.00
_cell.angle_beta   90.00
_cell.angle_gamma   90.00
#
_symmetry.space_group_name_H-M   'P 1'
#
loop_
_entity.id
_entity.type
_entity.pdbx_description
1 polymer ?
#
loop_
_entity_poly.entity_id
_entity_poly.type
_entity_poly.pdbx_seq_one_letter_code
_entity_poly.pdbx_strand_id
1 'polypeptide(L)'
;MFNFSAFLPARSAARLLAAAVTLGALLPPGPAAAQGAIYAWTNDSFWQVGRLDKELSALCRRNEFNQVRKNRLKIWYTGKDNIGRGTTGVAKYGWNLSDPNGKAVPDMTYHFINDGWSDCKVFVAP
;
A
#
# COMPACT_ATOMS: atom_id res chain seq x y z
N MET A 1 -79.48 -18.42 -2.29
CA MET A 1 -79.37 -19.27 -3.49
C MET A 1 -79.44 -18.35 -4.71
N PHE A 2 -78.47 -18.50 -5.64
CA PHE A 2 -78.24 -17.73 -6.88
C PHE A 2 -77.82 -16.26 -6.66
N ASN A 3 -76.92 -15.64 -7.44
CA ASN A 3 -76.43 -16.00 -8.77
C ASN A 3 -75.04 -15.37 -9.07
N PHE A 4 -74.39 -15.97 -10.06
CA PHE A 4 -73.13 -15.65 -10.73
C PHE A 4 -73.00 -14.20 -11.24
N SER A 5 -71.77 -13.70 -11.25
CA SER A 5 -71.24 -12.74 -12.23
C SER A 5 -69.70 -12.77 -12.11
N ALA A 6 -68.87 -12.68 -13.13
CA ALA A 6 -68.92 -12.89 -14.56
C ALA A 6 -67.44 -12.87 -14.98
N PHE A 7 -67.05 -13.77 -15.88
CA PHE A 7 -65.68 -13.87 -16.39
C PHE A 7 -65.31 -12.67 -17.30
N LEU A 8 -64.06 -12.22 -17.15
CA LEU A 8 -63.10 -11.56 -18.08
C LEU A 8 -63.52 -11.39 -19.56
N PRO A 9 -63.07 -10.34 -20.30
CA PRO A 9 -61.63 -10.11 -20.54
C PRO A 9 -61.18 -8.65 -20.80
N ALA A 10 -60.03 -8.25 -20.25
CA ALA A 10 -59.31 -7.06 -20.70
C ALA A 10 -58.21 -7.46 -21.69
N ARG A 11 -58.33 -6.93 -22.90
CA ARG A 11 -57.48 -7.14 -24.07
C ARG A 11 -56.13 -6.43 -23.92
N SER A 12 -55.09 -7.14 -24.36
CA SER A 12 -53.96 -6.68 -25.19
C SER A 12 -53.29 -5.33 -24.88
N ALA A 13 -52.01 -5.39 -24.49
CA ALA A 13 -50.95 -4.58 -25.11
C ALA A 13 -49.58 -5.15 -24.76
N ALA A 14 -49.03 -5.95 -25.67
CA ALA A 14 -47.58 -6.16 -25.74
C ALA A 14 -46.91 -4.83 -26.08
N ARG A 15 -45.95 -4.39 -25.26
CA ARG A 15 -44.95 -3.39 -25.68
C ARG A 15 -43.57 -3.82 -25.19
N LEU A 16 -42.75 -4.13 -26.19
CA LEU A 16 -41.31 -4.32 -26.19
C LEU A 16 -40.60 -3.28 -25.31
N LEU A 17 -39.76 -3.73 -24.37
CA LEU A 17 -38.73 -2.89 -23.77
C LEU A 17 -37.40 -3.66 -23.71
N ALA A 18 -36.56 -3.31 -24.69
CA ALA A 18 -35.10 -3.20 -24.65
C ALA A 18 -34.29 -4.31 -23.96
N ALA A 19 -33.61 -5.10 -24.79
CA ALA A 19 -32.37 -5.77 -24.42
C ALA A 19 -31.32 -4.72 -24.04
N ALA A 20 -31.01 -4.58 -22.75
CA ALA A 20 -29.88 -3.80 -22.27
C ALA A 20 -28.61 -4.62 -22.52
N VAL A 21 -27.83 -4.22 -23.54
CA VAL A 21 -26.47 -4.70 -23.77
C VAL A 21 -25.64 -4.31 -22.55
N THR A 22 -25.31 -5.29 -21.71
CA THR A 22 -24.37 -5.12 -20.60
C THR A 22 -22.97 -4.93 -21.20
N LEU A 23 -22.60 -3.66 -21.42
CA LEU A 23 -21.23 -3.25 -21.71
C LEU A 23 -20.39 -3.44 -20.44
N GLY A 24 -20.09 -4.69 -20.12
CA GLY A 24 -19.20 -5.09 -19.04
C GLY A 24 -17.76 -4.72 -19.38
N ALA A 25 -17.37 -3.52 -18.94
CA ALA A 25 -16.02 -2.99 -18.78
C ALA A 25 -14.84 -3.94 -19.13
N LEU A 26 -14.30 -3.80 -20.35
CA LEU A 26 -12.91 -4.11 -20.67
C LEU A 26 -12.00 -3.02 -20.04
N LEU A 27 -11.88 -2.99 -18.71
CA LEU A 27 -10.83 -2.21 -18.09
C LEU A 27 -9.52 -3.00 -18.22
N PRO A 28 -8.46 -2.44 -18.84
CA PRO A 28 -7.16 -3.09 -18.81
C PRO A 28 -6.75 -3.31 -17.35
N PRO A 29 -6.10 -4.44 -17.02
CA PRO A 29 -5.57 -4.64 -15.67
C PRO A 29 -4.68 -3.43 -15.35
N GLY A 30 -5.05 -2.67 -14.32
CA GLY A 30 -4.23 -1.57 -13.82
C GLY A 30 -2.84 -2.09 -13.48
N PRO A 31 -1.80 -1.25 -13.51
CA PRO A 31 -0.45 -1.68 -13.18
C PRO A 31 -0.47 -2.35 -11.80
N ALA A 32 -0.17 -3.64 -11.77
CA ALA A 32 0.00 -4.36 -10.52
C ALA A 32 1.11 -3.63 -9.75
N ALA A 33 0.78 -3.06 -8.59
CA ALA A 33 1.77 -2.44 -7.73
C ALA A 33 2.82 -3.51 -7.41
N ALA A 34 4.02 -3.39 -7.99
CA ALA A 34 5.08 -4.37 -7.81
C ALA A 34 5.36 -4.50 -6.31
N GLN A 35 4.93 -5.60 -5.69
CA GLN A 35 5.20 -5.83 -4.28
C GLN A 35 6.70 -6.09 -4.13
N GLY A 36 7.40 -5.17 -3.46
CA GLY A 36 8.83 -5.38 -3.21
C GLY A 36 9.10 -6.60 -2.33
N ALA A 37 10.31 -7.14 -2.45
CA ALA A 37 10.73 -8.39 -1.83
C ALA A 37 10.79 -8.28 -0.30
N ILE A 38 10.34 -9.34 0.38
CA ILE A 38 10.48 -9.46 1.82
C ILE A 38 11.87 -10.06 2.09
N TYR A 39 12.71 -9.30 2.77
CA TYR A 39 14.05 -9.72 3.17
C TYR A 39 14.01 -10.64 4.38
N ALA A 40 13.19 -10.28 5.37
CA ALA A 40 13.09 -11.00 6.63
C ALA A 40 11.72 -10.82 7.26
N TRP A 41 11.39 -11.76 8.14
CA TRP A 41 10.23 -11.74 9.04
C TRP A 41 10.74 -11.79 10.47
N THR A 42 10.17 -11.00 11.38
CA THR A 42 10.49 -11.07 12.81
C THR A 42 9.27 -10.73 13.67
N ASN A 43 9.24 -11.28 14.89
CA ASN A 43 8.28 -10.89 15.92
C ASN A 43 8.79 -9.73 16.79
N ASP A 44 10.04 -9.31 16.60
CA ASP A 44 10.62 -8.16 17.28
C ASP A 44 9.92 -6.86 16.89
N SER A 45 10.18 -5.82 17.65
CA SER A 45 9.61 -4.50 17.36
C SER A 45 10.40 -3.76 16.29
N PHE A 46 9.73 -3.02 15.41
CA PHE A 46 10.39 -2.33 14.29
C PHE A 46 11.48 -1.34 14.72
N TRP A 47 11.40 -0.81 15.94
CA TRP A 47 12.40 0.11 16.49
C TRP A 47 13.69 -0.58 16.93
N GLN A 48 13.76 -1.92 16.90
CA GLN A 48 14.95 -2.69 17.26
C GLN A 48 15.92 -2.90 16.11
N VAL A 49 15.56 -2.53 14.87
CA VAL A 49 16.45 -2.74 13.71
C VAL A 49 17.67 -1.85 13.69
N GLY A 50 17.69 -0.79 14.47
CA GLY A 50 18.80 0.13 14.52
C GLY A 50 18.52 1.31 15.42
N ARG A 51 19.42 2.27 15.39
CA ARG A 51 19.30 3.50 16.18
C ARG A 51 18.49 4.53 15.39
N LEU A 52 17.46 5.10 16.01
CA LEU A 52 16.70 6.21 15.42
C LEU A 52 17.62 7.42 15.19
N ASP A 53 17.68 7.90 13.95
CA ASP A 53 18.42 9.11 13.61
C ASP A 53 17.46 10.29 13.40
N LYS A 54 17.55 11.29 14.28
CA LYS A 54 16.64 12.45 14.28
C LYS A 54 16.87 13.36 13.07
N GLU A 55 18.11 13.52 12.62
CA GLU A 55 18.45 14.37 11.49
C GLU A 55 17.94 13.74 10.20
N LEU A 56 18.26 12.45 9.98
CA LEU A 56 17.80 11.71 8.81
C LEU A 56 16.27 11.58 8.79
N SER A 57 15.62 11.41 9.94
CA SER A 57 14.15 11.43 10.02
C SER A 57 13.57 12.80 9.65
N ALA A 58 14.24 13.91 10.01
CA ALA A 58 13.82 15.23 9.58
C ALA A 58 13.97 15.42 8.05
N LEU A 59 15.06 14.93 7.47
CA LEU A 59 15.29 14.94 6.02
C LEU A 59 14.26 14.06 5.29
N CYS A 60 13.99 12.86 5.78
CA CYS A 60 13.01 11.95 5.17
C CYS A 60 11.60 12.57 5.09
N ARG A 61 11.19 13.29 6.14
CA ARG A 61 9.91 14.02 6.17
C ARG A 61 9.82 15.15 5.14
N ARG A 62 10.97 15.67 4.69
CA ARG A 62 11.08 16.66 3.60
C ARG A 62 11.35 16.03 2.24
N ASN A 63 11.34 14.70 2.15
CA ASN A 63 11.68 13.95 0.95
C ASN A 63 13.15 14.13 0.48
N GLU A 64 14.06 14.43 1.43
CA GLU A 64 15.49 14.72 1.21
C GLU A 64 16.41 13.57 1.66
N PHE A 65 15.85 12.47 2.15
CA PHE A 65 16.58 11.24 2.52
C PHE A 65 15.58 10.07 2.53
N ASN A 66 15.38 9.42 1.40
CA ASN A 66 14.25 8.50 1.17
C ASN A 66 14.63 7.32 0.27
N GLN A 67 13.80 6.28 0.23
CA GLN A 67 13.99 5.22 -0.75
C GLN A 67 13.65 5.71 -2.16
N VAL A 68 14.50 5.41 -3.14
CA VAL A 68 14.20 5.65 -4.57
C VAL A 68 12.99 4.83 -5.00
N ARG A 69 12.98 3.54 -4.63
CA ARG A 69 11.83 2.64 -4.79
C ARG A 69 11.37 2.18 -3.41
N LYS A 70 10.30 2.80 -2.92
CA LYS A 70 9.72 2.51 -1.61
C LYS A 70 9.41 1.03 -1.46
N ASN A 71 9.82 0.45 -0.34
CA ASN A 71 9.54 -0.94 0.03
C ASN A 71 10.03 -1.97 -0.99
N ARG A 72 11.00 -1.63 -1.87
CA ARG A 72 11.61 -2.56 -2.84
C ARG A 72 12.19 -3.79 -2.14
N LEU A 73 12.81 -3.55 -0.99
CA LEU A 73 13.21 -4.56 -0.02
C LEU A 73 12.69 -4.11 1.33
N LYS A 74 12.07 -5.03 2.09
CA LYS A 74 11.45 -4.69 3.37
C LYS A 74 11.58 -5.82 4.39
N ILE A 75 11.56 -5.46 5.66
CA ILE A 75 11.42 -6.39 6.78
C ILE A 75 9.97 -6.35 7.23
N TRP A 76 9.37 -7.50 7.50
CA TRP A 76 8.03 -7.62 8.06
C TRP A 76 8.09 -7.89 9.57
N TYR A 77 7.34 -7.14 10.34
CA TYR A 77 7.22 -7.26 11.80
C TYR A 77 5.83 -7.77 12.17
N THR A 78 5.77 -8.96 12.75
CA THR A 78 4.52 -9.67 13.06
C THR A 78 4.20 -9.73 14.55
N GLY A 79 5.09 -9.20 15.40
CA GLY A 79 4.86 -9.15 16.85
C GLY A 79 3.63 -8.31 17.23
N LYS A 80 3.00 -8.65 18.36
CA LYS A 80 1.81 -7.94 18.87
C LYS A 80 2.05 -6.44 19.08
N ASP A 81 3.29 -6.05 19.36
CA ASP A 81 3.68 -4.65 19.56
C ASP A 81 3.80 -3.84 18.26
N ASN A 82 3.68 -4.50 17.10
CA ASN A 82 3.81 -3.90 15.76
C ASN A 82 2.50 -3.83 14.97
N ILE A 83 1.34 -4.01 15.61
CA ILE A 83 0.03 -3.94 14.93
C ILE A 83 -0.07 -2.60 14.18
N GLY A 84 -0.25 -2.66 12.85
CA GLY A 84 -0.36 -1.49 11.98
C GLY A 84 0.97 -0.81 11.60
N ARG A 85 2.12 -1.27 12.11
CA ARG A 85 3.47 -0.76 11.80
C ARG A 85 4.39 -1.88 11.30
N GLY A 86 3.82 -2.76 10.48
CA GLY A 86 4.38 -4.07 10.17
C GLY A 86 5.54 -4.10 9.19
N THR A 87 6.07 -2.97 8.71
CA THR A 87 7.19 -2.99 7.76
C THR A 87 8.16 -1.83 7.89
N THR A 88 9.45 -2.11 7.70
CA THR A 88 10.47 -1.10 7.35
C THR A 88 10.94 -1.33 5.93
N GLY A 89 11.01 -0.29 5.12
CA GLY A 89 11.75 -0.32 3.86
C GLY A 89 13.26 -0.24 4.09
N VAL A 90 14.05 -0.79 3.19
CA VAL A 90 15.52 -0.86 3.30
C VAL A 90 16.18 -0.11 2.15
N ALA A 91 17.19 0.70 2.46
CA ALA A 91 18.12 1.25 1.47
C ALA A 91 19.54 1.35 2.06
N LYS A 92 20.54 1.50 1.17
CA LYS A 92 21.95 1.63 1.54
C LYS A 92 22.59 2.75 0.71
N TYR A 93 23.77 3.22 1.13
CA TYR A 93 24.59 4.06 0.28
C TYR A 93 24.82 3.39 -1.09
N GLY A 94 24.57 4.13 -2.17
CA GLY A 94 24.69 3.61 -3.54
C GLY A 94 23.58 2.63 -3.98
N TRP A 95 22.60 2.31 -3.12
CA TRP A 95 21.52 1.38 -3.46
C TRP A 95 20.16 1.78 -2.89
N ASN A 96 19.20 2.02 -3.79
CA ASN A 96 17.82 2.35 -3.46
C ASN A 96 17.64 3.59 -2.55
N LEU A 97 18.65 4.47 -2.44
CA LEU A 97 18.65 5.63 -1.55
C LEU A 97 18.72 6.93 -2.36
N SER A 98 17.82 7.85 -2.08
CA SER A 98 17.85 9.24 -2.54
C SER A 98 18.40 10.10 -1.41
N ASP A 99 19.59 10.66 -1.60
CA ASP A 99 20.30 11.47 -0.61
C ASP A 99 21.01 12.66 -1.29
N PRO A 100 20.26 13.71 -1.68
CA PRO A 100 20.82 14.91 -2.32
C PRO A 100 21.81 15.68 -1.44
N ASN A 101 21.78 15.47 -0.12
CA ASN A 101 22.62 16.19 0.84
C ASN A 101 23.90 15.41 1.21
N GLY A 102 24.10 14.19 0.68
CA GLY A 102 25.27 13.37 0.94
C GLY A 102 25.44 12.99 2.42
N LYS A 103 24.34 12.74 3.12
CA LYS A 103 24.31 12.38 4.56
C LYS A 103 24.52 10.89 4.80
N ALA A 104 24.41 10.07 3.77
CA ALA A 104 24.62 8.65 3.85
C ALA A 104 26.09 8.31 4.08
N VAL A 105 26.33 7.37 4.98
CA VAL A 105 27.64 6.86 5.37
C VAL A 105 27.83 5.51 4.68
N PRO A 106 29.05 5.21 4.17
CA PRO A 106 29.37 3.88 3.68
C PRO A 106 29.09 2.79 4.71
N ASP A 107 28.79 1.58 4.22
CA ASP A 107 28.54 0.37 5.01
C ASP A 107 27.35 0.41 5.97
N MET A 108 26.60 1.51 6.04
CA MET A 108 25.36 1.59 6.81
C MET A 108 24.14 1.11 6.01
N THR A 109 23.17 0.59 6.76
CA THR A 109 21.83 0.25 6.29
C THR A 109 20.80 1.20 6.92
N TYR A 110 19.91 1.71 6.08
CA TYR A 110 18.86 2.65 6.46
C TYR A 110 17.50 1.96 6.40
N HIS A 111 16.80 1.97 7.52
CA HIS A 111 15.48 1.38 7.67
C HIS A 111 14.44 2.49 7.80
N PHE A 112 13.48 2.50 6.88
CA PHE A 112 12.48 3.55 6.76
C PHE A 112 11.13 3.07 7.25
N ILE A 113 10.57 3.79 8.22
CA ILE A 113 9.15 3.71 8.58
C ILE A 113 8.43 4.89 7.94
N ASN A 114 7.28 4.62 7.32
CA ASN A 114 6.40 5.63 6.73
C ASN A 114 7.12 6.55 5.73
N ASP A 115 7.91 5.95 4.83
CA ASP A 115 8.64 6.67 3.80
C ASP A 115 7.73 7.51 2.88
N GLY A 116 7.97 8.83 2.87
CA GLY A 116 7.21 9.84 2.15
C GLY A 116 5.91 10.27 2.83
N TRP A 117 5.78 10.00 4.12
CA TRP A 117 4.77 10.60 5.00
C TRP A 117 5.43 11.59 5.97
N SER A 118 4.62 12.46 6.55
CA SER A 118 5.07 13.50 7.49
C SER A 118 5.58 12.96 8.82
N ASP A 119 5.36 11.68 9.12
CA ASP A 119 5.86 10.99 10.30
C ASP A 119 7.00 10.00 9.98
N CYS A 120 7.67 10.18 8.82
CA CYS A 120 8.79 9.32 8.43
C CYS A 120 9.88 9.25 9.52
N LYS A 121 10.36 8.02 9.76
CA LYS A 121 11.47 7.73 10.67
C LYS A 121 12.53 6.91 9.96
N VAL A 122 13.78 7.25 10.24
CA VAL A 122 14.96 6.55 9.73
C VAL A 122 15.73 5.95 10.90
N PHE A 123 15.93 4.64 10.85
CA PHE A 123 16.80 3.91 11.76
C PHE A 123 18.06 3.49 11.03
N VAL A 124 19.21 3.57 11.70
CA VAL A 124 20.53 3.28 11.13
C VAL A 124 21.13 2.06 11.80
N ALA A 125 21.63 1.13 11.00
CA ALA A 125 22.28 -0.11 11.44
C ALA A 125 23.56 -0.38 10.63
N PRO A 126 24.63 -0.90 11.26
CA PRO A 126 25.82 -1.39 10.56
C PRO A 126 25.54 -2.71 9.80
#